data_AF-A0A820J9Z4-F1
#
_entry.id   AF-A0A820J9Z4-F1
#
_cell.length_a   1.000
_cell.length_b   1.000
_cell.length_c   1.000
_cell.angle_alpha   90.00
_cell.angle_beta   90.00
_cell.angle_gamma   90.00
#
_symmetry.space_group_name_H-M   'P 1'
#
loop_
_entity.id
_entity.type
_entity.pdbx_description
1 polymer ?
#
loop_
_entity_poly.entity_id
_entity_poly.type
_entity_poly.pdbx_seq_one_letter_code
_entity_poly.pdbx_strand_id
1 'polypeptide(L)'
;MSYLFLFFRGRLQIIHCRLDEGINTYQYAMECQTDWKDLHHLAYWEILWCRVLQRDWKQASVMAQKLLDGNNWSKATYCYMLASFIFEDNNELATDEVVSLYKRVPELKIRLAGKSIPLEKYAIKQCEHFLAQQWLFLPGLELLYLMNGFYILAHDPTKLNATLNIVNNAINDLVFCHQNDLYYIDSYGSGLLLRGVLLHFLHQYDEAHKAFDEIIPLAKRFDGKSFLVPTAIFEKGLIYVGLKQKQKAIECLQKSLNDYKDYQLESRLQFRINAAMQTVKQMDN
;
A
#
# COMPACT_ATOMS: atom_id res chain seq x y z
N MET A 1 -14.00 -0.93 -30.47
CA MET A 1 -13.37 0.11 -29.62
C MET A 1 -11.98 -0.42 -29.25
N SER A 2 -10.91 0.38 -29.36
CA SER A 2 -9.55 -0.14 -29.18
C SER A 2 -9.28 -0.53 -27.72
N TYR A 3 -8.36 -1.49 -27.51
CA TYR A 3 -7.96 -1.93 -26.16
C TYR A 3 -7.50 -0.76 -25.28
N LEU A 4 -6.67 0.14 -25.83
CA LEU A 4 -6.17 1.31 -25.09
C LEU A 4 -7.30 2.24 -24.64
N PHE A 5 -8.33 2.45 -25.48
CA PHE A 5 -9.48 3.25 -25.08
C PHE A 5 -10.22 2.61 -23.89
N LEU A 6 -10.47 1.29 -23.97
CA LEU A 6 -11.14 0.57 -22.89
C LEU A 6 -10.30 0.57 -21.60
N PHE A 7 -8.98 0.43 -21.72
CA PHE A 7 -8.05 0.50 -20.60
C PHE A 7 -8.16 1.84 -19.87
N PHE A 8 -8.06 2.97 -20.59
CA PHE A 8 -8.17 4.30 -19.99
C PHE A 8 -9.58 4.58 -19.45
N ARG A 9 -10.63 4.08 -20.10
CA ARG A 9 -12.00 4.16 -19.59
C ARG A 9 -12.14 3.44 -18.24
N GLY A 10 -11.61 2.22 -18.13
CA GLY A 10 -11.58 1.46 -16.89
C GLY A 10 -10.87 2.22 -15.78
N ARG A 11 -9.71 2.82 -16.08
CA ARG A 11 -8.95 3.62 -15.11
C ARG A 11 -9.71 4.85 -14.63
N LEU A 12 -10.43 5.55 -15.51
CA LEU A 12 -11.28 6.67 -15.14
C LEU A 12 -12.44 6.24 -14.23
N GLN A 13 -13.04 5.08 -14.47
CA GLN A 13 -14.08 4.54 -13.58
C GLN A 13 -13.52 4.23 -12.19
N ILE A 14 -12.35 3.57 -12.11
CA ILE A 14 -11.68 3.27 -10.83
C ILE A 14 -11.35 4.54 -10.05
N ILE A 15 -10.80 5.57 -10.69
CA ILE A 15 -10.43 6.82 -9.99
C ILE A 15 -11.65 7.45 -9.28
N HIS A 16 -12.85 7.28 -9.84
CA HIS A 16 -14.11 7.74 -9.24
C HIS A 16 -14.78 6.70 -8.33
N CYS A 17 -14.03 5.69 -7.85
CA CYS A 17 -14.51 4.60 -7.01
C CYS A 17 -15.67 3.75 -7.61
N ARG A 18 -15.82 3.76 -8.94
CA ARG A 18 -16.78 2.91 -9.67
C ARG A 18 -16.13 1.57 -10.00
N LEU A 19 -15.83 0.80 -8.96
CA LEU A 19 -14.96 -0.38 -9.02
C LEU A 19 -15.55 -1.49 -9.92
N ASP A 20 -16.83 -1.82 -9.76
CA ASP A 20 -17.47 -2.88 -10.55
C ASP A 20 -17.57 -2.52 -12.04
N GLU A 21 -17.87 -1.26 -12.37
CA GLU A 21 -17.83 -0.76 -13.74
C GLU A 21 -16.44 -0.86 -14.36
N GLY A 22 -15.40 -0.52 -13.58
CA GLY A 22 -14.00 -0.65 -13.99
C GLY A 22 -13.63 -2.10 -14.28
N ILE A 23 -13.98 -3.02 -13.37
CA ILE A 23 -13.74 -4.47 -13.53
C ILE A 23 -14.40 -4.99 -14.81
N ASN A 24 -15.68 -4.69 -15.02
CA ASN A 24 -16.42 -5.11 -16.21
C ASN A 24 -15.77 -4.56 -17.49
N THR A 25 -15.30 -3.31 -17.46
CA THR A 25 -14.62 -2.69 -18.60
C THR A 25 -13.30 -3.37 -18.91
N TYR A 26 -12.50 -3.75 -17.90
CA TYR A 26 -11.25 -4.48 -18.13
C TYR A 26 -11.47 -5.93 -18.59
N GLN A 27 -12.50 -6.61 -18.09
CA GLN A 27 -12.89 -7.93 -18.59
C GLN A 27 -13.26 -7.86 -20.07
N TYR A 28 -14.12 -6.91 -20.44
CA TYR A 28 -14.47 -6.66 -21.84
C TYR A 28 -13.25 -6.28 -22.70
N ALA A 29 -12.32 -5.49 -22.17
CA ALA A 29 -11.09 -5.14 -22.88
C ALA A 29 -10.23 -6.39 -23.21
N MET A 30 -10.13 -7.34 -22.28
CA MET A 30 -9.40 -8.59 -22.50
C MET A 30 -10.07 -9.49 -23.54
N GLU A 31 -11.41 -9.51 -23.58
CA GLU A 31 -12.17 -10.25 -24.61
C GLU A 31 -11.97 -9.65 -26.01
N CYS A 32 -11.84 -8.33 -26.12
CA CYS A 32 -11.67 -7.63 -27.39
C CYS A 32 -10.25 -7.71 -27.97
N GLN A 33 -9.26 -8.22 -27.23
CA GLN A 33 -7.86 -8.26 -27.65
C GLN A 33 -7.21 -9.60 -27.26
N THR A 34 -7.09 -10.52 -28.21
CA THR A 34 -6.51 -11.86 -27.97
C THR A 34 -5.07 -12.00 -28.42
N ASP A 35 -4.58 -11.08 -29.25
CA ASP A 35 -3.29 -11.23 -29.93
C ASP A 35 -2.10 -10.85 -29.03
N TRP A 36 -2.31 -9.90 -28.12
CA TRP A 36 -1.28 -9.35 -27.24
C TRP A 36 -1.59 -9.67 -25.78
N LYS A 37 -1.33 -10.91 -25.38
CA LYS A 37 -1.62 -11.44 -24.04
C LYS A 37 -0.94 -10.66 -22.91
N ASP A 38 0.22 -10.05 -23.18
CA ASP A 38 0.91 -9.20 -22.18
C ASP A 38 0.08 -8.00 -21.74
N LEU A 39 -0.83 -7.50 -22.61
CA LEU A 39 -1.74 -6.44 -22.24
C LEU A 39 -2.76 -6.90 -21.20
N HIS A 40 -3.14 -8.18 -21.18
CA HIS A 40 -4.04 -8.71 -20.14
C HIS A 40 -3.45 -8.58 -18.74
N HIS A 41 -2.12 -8.60 -18.60
CA HIS A 41 -1.48 -8.38 -17.30
C HIS A 41 -1.74 -6.97 -16.74
N LEU A 42 -1.91 -5.96 -17.60
CA LEU A 42 -2.30 -4.62 -17.17
C LEU A 42 -3.74 -4.62 -16.63
N ALA A 43 -4.65 -5.32 -17.31
CA ALA A 43 -6.03 -5.49 -16.84
C ALA A 43 -6.10 -6.30 -15.53
N TYR A 44 -5.34 -7.39 -15.39
CA TYR A 44 -5.26 -8.15 -14.14
C TYR A 44 -4.76 -7.31 -12.98
N TRP A 45 -3.75 -6.45 -13.21
CA TRP A 45 -3.25 -5.53 -12.21
C TRP A 45 -4.31 -4.55 -11.73
N GLU A 46 -5.07 -3.95 -12.66
CA GLU A 46 -6.12 -3.00 -12.33
C GLU A 46 -7.31 -3.67 -11.61
N ILE A 47 -7.72 -4.87 -12.05
CA ILE A 47 -8.77 -5.65 -11.40
C ILE A 47 -8.34 -6.08 -9.99
N LEU A 48 -7.08 -6.51 -9.80
CA LEU A 48 -6.53 -6.87 -8.48
C LEU A 48 -6.76 -5.76 -7.46
N TRP A 49 -6.39 -4.51 -7.79
CA TRP A 49 -6.57 -3.39 -6.86
C TRP A 49 -8.03 -3.03 -6.63
N CYS A 50 -8.92 -3.23 -7.61
CA CYS A 50 -10.36 -3.10 -7.38
C CYS A 50 -10.85 -4.11 -6.35
N ARG A 51 -10.40 -5.37 -6.45
CA ARG A 51 -10.77 -6.43 -5.50
C ARG A 51 -10.21 -6.17 -4.11
N VAL A 52 -8.97 -5.67 -3.99
CA VAL A 52 -8.40 -5.22 -2.71
C VAL A 52 -9.21 -4.06 -2.11
N LEU A 53 -9.60 -3.06 -2.91
CA LEU A 53 -10.45 -1.95 -2.47
C LEU A 53 -11.85 -2.41 -2.02
N GLN A 54 -12.36 -3.49 -2.62
CA GLN A 54 -13.60 -4.16 -2.20
C GLN A 54 -13.40 -5.10 -1.00
N ARG A 55 -12.15 -5.38 -0.61
CA ARG A 55 -11.76 -6.43 0.35
C ARG A 55 -12.24 -7.83 -0.06
N ASP A 56 -12.34 -8.07 -1.35
CA ASP A 56 -12.55 -9.40 -1.94
C ASP A 56 -11.19 -10.08 -2.12
N TRP A 57 -10.64 -10.57 -1.01
CA TRP A 57 -9.29 -11.14 -0.93
C TRP A 57 -9.15 -12.38 -1.81
N LYS A 58 -10.19 -13.22 -1.87
CA LYS A 58 -10.27 -14.36 -2.78
C LYS A 58 -10.11 -13.98 -4.24
N GLN A 59 -10.84 -12.99 -4.76
CA GLN A 59 -10.67 -12.61 -6.17
C GLN A 59 -9.35 -11.84 -6.40
N ALA A 60 -8.87 -11.09 -5.40
CA ALA A 60 -7.55 -10.45 -5.46
C ALA A 60 -6.42 -11.48 -5.59
N SER A 61 -6.48 -12.59 -4.84
CA SER A 61 -5.51 -13.68 -4.90
C SER A 61 -5.49 -14.36 -6.27
N VAL A 62 -6.67 -14.59 -6.88
CA VAL A 62 -6.77 -15.14 -8.25
C VAL A 62 -6.07 -14.23 -9.27
N MET A 63 -6.23 -12.90 -9.17
CA MET A 63 -5.52 -11.97 -10.05
C MET A 63 -4.01 -11.92 -9.77
N ALA A 64 -3.60 -11.98 -8.50
CA ALA A 64 -2.21 -12.04 -8.10
C ALA A 64 -1.51 -13.31 -8.63
N GLN A 65 -2.21 -14.46 -8.61
CA GLN A 65 -1.73 -15.72 -9.18
C GLN A 65 -1.52 -15.60 -10.69
N LYS A 66 -2.49 -15.02 -11.43
CA LYS A 66 -2.34 -14.78 -12.88
C LYS A 66 -1.11 -13.93 -13.21
N LEU A 67 -0.84 -12.88 -12.41
CA LEU A 67 0.36 -12.06 -12.56
C LEU A 67 1.63 -12.85 -12.20
N LEU A 68 1.60 -13.64 -11.12
CA LEU A 68 2.70 -14.49 -10.71
C LEU A 68 3.04 -15.56 -11.73
N ASP A 69 2.07 -16.04 -12.51
CA ASP A 69 2.30 -17.04 -13.56
C ASP A 69 2.76 -16.38 -14.86
N GLY A 70 2.07 -15.33 -15.31
CA GLY A 70 2.27 -14.75 -16.64
C GLY A 70 3.25 -13.58 -16.73
N ASN A 71 3.46 -12.81 -15.66
CA ASN A 71 4.20 -11.54 -15.72
C ASN A 71 5.58 -11.64 -15.06
N ASN A 72 6.64 -11.23 -15.76
CA ASN A 72 8.05 -11.31 -15.30
C ASN A 72 8.59 -10.01 -14.68
N TRP A 73 7.75 -8.97 -14.51
CA TRP A 73 8.19 -7.66 -14.03
C TRP A 73 8.65 -7.65 -12.57
N SER A 74 7.94 -8.36 -11.68
CA SER A 74 8.27 -8.44 -10.25
C SER A 74 7.65 -9.68 -9.59
N LYS A 75 8.15 -10.88 -9.95
CA LYS A 75 7.61 -12.16 -9.45
C LYS A 75 7.60 -12.24 -7.92
N ALA A 76 8.63 -11.72 -7.24
CA ALA A 76 8.66 -11.68 -5.79
C ALA A 76 7.53 -10.83 -5.21
N THR A 77 7.22 -9.67 -5.82
CA THR A 77 6.08 -8.84 -5.40
C THR A 77 4.75 -9.56 -5.62
N TYR A 78 4.53 -10.19 -6.77
CA TYR A 78 3.28 -10.90 -7.04
C TYR A 78 3.08 -12.09 -6.11
N CYS A 79 4.15 -12.81 -5.77
CA CYS A 79 4.11 -13.90 -4.81
C CYS A 79 3.79 -13.40 -3.39
N TYR A 80 4.36 -12.27 -2.98
CA TYR A 80 4.04 -11.64 -1.70
C TYR A 80 2.57 -11.20 -1.65
N MET A 81 2.08 -10.50 -2.68
CA MET A 81 0.67 -10.10 -2.78
C MET A 81 -0.27 -11.29 -2.70
N LEU A 82 0.02 -12.36 -3.46
CA LEU A 82 -0.75 -13.59 -3.42
C LEU A 82 -0.81 -14.18 -2.00
N ALA A 83 0.34 -14.34 -1.35
CA ALA A 83 0.43 -14.86 0.02
C ALA A 83 -0.38 -13.99 1.01
N SER A 84 -0.25 -12.68 0.91
CA SER A 84 -0.97 -11.73 1.77
C SER A 84 -2.47 -11.77 1.56
N PHE A 85 -2.95 -11.89 0.32
CA PHE A 85 -4.39 -11.98 0.06
C PHE A 85 -4.98 -13.31 0.50
N ILE A 86 -4.26 -14.43 0.33
CA ILE A 86 -4.71 -15.74 0.86
C ILE A 86 -4.71 -15.72 2.40
N PHE A 87 -3.72 -15.08 3.02
CA PHE A 87 -3.66 -14.91 4.47
C PHE A 87 -4.87 -14.12 5.00
N GLU A 88 -5.21 -13.00 4.36
CA GLU A 88 -6.38 -12.18 4.72
C GLU A 88 -7.71 -12.94 4.48
N ASP A 89 -7.84 -13.69 3.38
CA ASP A 89 -9.04 -14.49 3.07
C ASP A 89 -9.25 -15.63 4.10
N ASN A 90 -8.17 -16.17 4.65
CA ASN A 90 -8.18 -17.22 5.67
C ASN A 90 -8.31 -16.68 7.10
N ASN A 91 -8.77 -15.43 7.29
CA ASN A 91 -8.86 -14.78 8.60
C ASN A 91 -7.52 -14.80 9.36
N GLU A 92 -6.44 -14.43 8.67
CA GLU A 92 -5.10 -14.29 9.26
C GLU A 92 -4.51 -15.60 9.80
N LEU A 93 -4.95 -16.74 9.25
CA LEU A 93 -4.39 -18.05 9.58
C LEU A 93 -3.17 -18.36 8.70
N ALA A 94 -2.05 -18.70 9.34
CA ALA A 94 -0.82 -19.16 8.69
C ALA A 94 -0.92 -20.61 8.22
N THR A 95 -1.71 -20.85 7.16
CA THR A 95 -1.82 -22.17 6.52
C THR A 95 -0.50 -22.58 5.86
N ASP A 96 -0.29 -23.88 5.63
CA ASP A 96 0.91 -24.39 4.96
C ASP A 96 1.13 -23.74 3.58
N GLU A 97 0.05 -23.46 2.86
CA GLU A 97 0.08 -22.73 1.59
C GLU A 97 0.67 -21.32 1.76
N VAL A 98 0.12 -20.53 2.70
CA VAL A 98 0.58 -19.16 2.98
C VAL A 98 2.06 -19.17 3.40
N VAL A 99 2.44 -20.06 4.30
CA VAL A 99 3.83 -20.21 4.76
C VAL A 99 4.76 -20.57 3.60
N SER A 100 4.35 -21.49 2.73
CA SER A 100 5.14 -21.89 1.55
C SER A 100 5.35 -20.72 0.57
N LEU A 101 4.32 -19.90 0.35
CA LEU A 101 4.40 -18.75 -0.54
C LEU A 101 5.32 -17.67 0.02
N TYR A 102 5.22 -17.34 1.31
CA TYR A 102 6.13 -16.37 1.94
C TYR A 102 7.59 -16.85 1.93
N LYS A 103 7.85 -18.15 2.12
CA LYS A 103 9.20 -18.73 1.98
C LYS A 103 9.76 -18.61 0.56
N ARG A 104 8.90 -18.64 -0.46
CA ARG A 104 9.29 -18.56 -1.87
C ARG A 104 9.65 -17.13 -2.32
N VAL A 105 9.14 -16.09 -1.66
CA VAL A 105 9.35 -14.67 -2.07
C VAL A 105 10.84 -14.29 -2.25
N PRO A 106 11.76 -14.61 -1.32
CA PRO A 106 13.18 -14.25 -1.47
C PRO A 106 13.86 -14.90 -2.67
N GLU A 107 13.41 -16.10 -3.07
CA GLU A 107 13.96 -16.86 -4.21
C GLU A 107 13.59 -16.24 -5.56
N LEU A 108 12.49 -15.48 -5.61
CA LEU A 108 11.96 -14.86 -6.81
C LEU A 108 12.52 -13.45 -7.08
N LYS A 109 13.39 -12.96 -6.20
CA LYS A 109 13.94 -11.60 -6.27
C LYS A 109 14.80 -11.43 -7.52
N ILE A 110 14.60 -10.33 -8.23
CA ILE A 110 15.42 -10.00 -9.40
C ILE A 110 16.25 -8.73 -9.17
N ARG A 111 17.18 -8.48 -10.10
CA ARG A 111 17.88 -7.20 -10.23
C ARG A 111 17.56 -6.62 -11.60
N LEU A 112 17.08 -5.38 -11.62
CA LEU A 112 16.85 -4.62 -12.83
C LEU A 112 17.97 -3.58 -12.97
N ALA A 113 18.74 -3.63 -14.06
CA ALA A 113 19.91 -2.76 -14.27
C ALA A 113 20.88 -2.73 -13.07
N GLY A 114 21.15 -3.90 -12.49
CA GLY A 114 22.05 -4.05 -11.33
C GLY A 114 21.46 -3.63 -9.98
N LYS A 115 20.28 -3.00 -9.94
CA LYS A 115 19.60 -2.58 -8.71
C LYS A 115 18.45 -3.53 -8.38
N SER A 116 18.24 -3.83 -7.09
CA SER A 116 17.01 -4.53 -6.68
C SER A 116 15.81 -3.60 -6.73
N ILE A 117 14.65 -4.15 -7.04
CA ILE A 117 13.38 -3.43 -7.00
C ILE A 117 13.04 -3.09 -5.54
N PRO A 118 12.75 -1.82 -5.20
CA PRO A 118 12.49 -1.41 -3.81
C PRO A 118 11.34 -2.20 -3.16
N LEU A 119 10.28 -2.48 -3.90
CA LEU A 119 9.12 -3.20 -3.41
C LEU A 119 9.42 -4.68 -3.12
N GLU A 120 10.28 -5.34 -3.90
CA GLU A 120 10.74 -6.71 -3.61
C GLU A 120 11.56 -6.78 -2.32
N LYS A 121 12.44 -5.79 -2.08
CA LYS A 121 13.20 -5.70 -0.82
C LYS A 121 12.28 -5.55 0.40
N TYR A 122 11.25 -4.72 0.27
CA TYR A 122 10.25 -4.55 1.31
C TYR A 122 9.45 -5.84 1.52
N ALA A 123 8.98 -6.50 0.45
CA ALA A 123 8.25 -7.76 0.52
C ALA A 123 9.05 -8.85 1.25
N ILE A 124 10.35 -8.97 0.97
CA ILE A 124 11.24 -9.93 1.64
C ILE A 124 11.29 -9.67 3.15
N LYS A 125 11.41 -8.41 3.58
CA LYS A 125 11.38 -8.08 5.02
C LYS A 125 10.04 -8.45 5.66
N GLN A 126 8.93 -8.19 4.99
CA GLN A 126 7.61 -8.59 5.50
C GLN A 126 7.50 -10.12 5.60
N CYS A 127 8.11 -10.86 4.67
CA CYS A 127 8.21 -12.32 4.78
C CYS A 127 9.06 -12.74 5.98
N GLU A 128 10.18 -12.06 6.27
CA GLU A 128 10.98 -12.31 7.48
C GLU A 128 10.14 -12.10 8.75
N HIS A 129 9.34 -11.01 8.79
CA HIS A 129 8.45 -10.73 9.91
C HIS A 129 7.41 -11.84 10.09
N PHE A 130 6.72 -12.19 9.00
CA PHE A 130 5.75 -13.27 9.01
C PHE A 130 6.37 -14.60 9.46
N LEU A 131 7.53 -14.98 8.93
CA LEU A 131 8.12 -16.30 9.24
C LEU A 131 8.58 -16.41 10.69
N ALA A 132 8.87 -15.30 11.36
CA ALA A 132 9.27 -15.29 12.77
C ALA A 132 8.10 -15.48 13.75
N GLN A 133 6.90 -15.00 13.40
CA GLN A 133 5.74 -14.97 14.32
C GLN A 133 4.46 -15.60 13.75
N GLN A 134 4.48 -16.03 12.48
CA GLN A 134 3.37 -16.60 11.71
C GLN A 134 2.14 -15.68 11.61
N TRP A 135 2.35 -14.37 11.63
CA TRP A 135 1.29 -13.37 11.56
C TRP A 135 1.81 -12.03 11.02
N LEU A 136 0.96 -11.28 10.32
CA LEU A 136 1.23 -9.94 9.81
C LEU A 136 0.02 -9.04 10.05
N PHE A 137 0.29 -7.78 10.39
CA PHE A 137 -0.75 -6.79 10.63
C PHE A 137 -1.26 -6.17 9.32
N LEU A 138 -2.49 -6.49 8.93
CA LEU A 138 -3.22 -5.92 7.77
C LEU A 138 -2.38 -5.79 6.48
N PRO A 139 -1.69 -6.86 6.02
CA PRO A 139 -0.78 -6.77 4.88
C PRO A 139 -1.49 -6.30 3.58
N GLY A 140 -2.79 -6.61 3.41
CA GLY A 140 -3.56 -6.14 2.26
C GLY A 140 -3.78 -4.62 2.26
N LEU A 141 -4.06 -4.02 3.41
CA LEU A 141 -4.25 -2.58 3.55
C LEU A 141 -2.92 -1.81 3.54
N GLU A 142 -1.85 -2.41 4.06
CA GLU A 142 -0.50 -1.84 3.94
C GLU A 142 -0.06 -1.80 2.46
N LEU A 143 -0.28 -2.87 1.70
CA LEU A 143 -0.07 -2.89 0.25
C LEU A 143 -0.91 -1.85 -0.48
N LEU A 144 -2.16 -1.65 -0.07
CA LEU A 144 -3.03 -0.61 -0.60
C LEU A 144 -2.46 0.79 -0.36
N TYR A 145 -1.96 1.08 0.86
CA TYR A 145 -1.23 2.32 1.14
C TYR A 145 -0.05 2.49 0.21
N LEU A 146 0.79 1.45 0.11
CA LEU A 146 2.01 1.49 -0.69
C LEU A 146 1.71 1.75 -2.16
N MET A 147 0.59 1.29 -2.70
CA MET A 147 0.17 1.57 -4.08
C MET A 147 -0.59 2.88 -4.26
N ASN A 148 -0.64 3.73 -3.23
CA ASN A 148 -1.44 4.95 -3.18
C ASN A 148 -2.93 4.64 -3.45
N GLY A 149 -3.50 3.56 -2.95
CA GLY A 149 -4.89 3.19 -3.27
C GLY A 149 -5.95 3.98 -2.51
N PHE A 150 -5.61 4.55 -1.33
CA PHE A 150 -6.60 5.19 -0.46
C PHE A 150 -7.26 6.45 -1.06
N TYR A 151 -6.62 7.15 -2.01
CA TYR A 151 -7.29 8.29 -2.68
C TYR A 151 -8.53 7.86 -3.47
N ILE A 152 -8.60 6.61 -3.92
CA ILE A 152 -9.77 6.08 -4.61
C ILE A 152 -10.95 5.96 -3.62
N LEU A 153 -10.68 5.54 -2.38
CA LEU A 153 -11.70 5.47 -1.33
C LEU A 153 -12.17 6.86 -0.87
N ALA A 154 -11.38 7.91 -1.08
CA ALA A 154 -11.81 9.28 -0.75
C ALA A 154 -13.07 9.73 -1.52
N HIS A 155 -13.38 9.09 -2.65
CA HIS A 155 -14.61 9.32 -3.41
C HIS A 155 -15.83 8.54 -2.86
N ASP A 156 -15.64 7.69 -1.84
CA ASP A 156 -16.70 6.93 -1.16
C ASP A 156 -16.50 7.00 0.37
N PRO A 157 -17.03 8.04 1.03
CA PRO A 157 -16.87 8.23 2.49
C PRO A 157 -17.42 7.06 3.31
N THR A 158 -18.40 6.32 2.81
CA THR A 158 -18.95 5.14 3.50
C THR A 158 -17.92 4.02 3.55
N LYS A 159 -17.30 3.68 2.42
CA LYS A 159 -16.22 2.67 2.38
C LYS A 159 -14.99 3.13 3.15
N LEU A 160 -14.67 4.43 3.09
CA LEU A 160 -13.53 5.01 3.82
C LEU A 160 -13.71 4.87 5.34
N ASN A 161 -14.88 5.25 5.87
CA ASN A 161 -15.21 5.06 7.29
C ASN A 161 -15.24 3.58 7.69
N ALA A 162 -15.81 2.71 6.86
CA ALA A 162 -15.80 1.27 7.12
C ALA A 162 -14.37 0.71 7.17
N THR A 163 -13.44 1.24 6.38
CA THR A 163 -12.03 0.84 6.40
C THR A 163 -11.31 1.38 7.63
N LEU A 164 -11.60 2.62 8.05
CA LEU A 164 -11.08 3.18 9.30
C LEU A 164 -11.51 2.35 10.52
N ASN A 165 -12.76 1.89 10.56
CA ASN A 165 -13.23 1.02 11.64
C ASN A 165 -12.47 -0.31 11.71
N ILE A 166 -12.16 -0.92 10.56
CA ILE A 166 -11.33 -2.14 10.52
C ILE A 166 -9.94 -1.85 11.09
N VAL A 167 -9.29 -0.77 10.65
CA VAL A 167 -7.95 -0.41 11.14
C VAL A 167 -7.97 -0.15 12.65
N ASN A 168 -8.98 0.55 13.16
CA ASN A 168 -9.12 0.82 14.59
C ASN A 168 -9.33 -0.47 15.40
N ASN A 169 -10.18 -1.38 14.92
CA ASN A 169 -10.39 -2.67 15.58
C ASN A 169 -9.12 -3.51 15.58
N ALA A 170 -8.43 -3.61 14.44
CA ALA A 170 -7.16 -4.33 14.34
C ALA A 170 -6.08 -3.74 15.27
N ILE A 171 -6.00 -2.41 15.42
CA ILE A 171 -5.07 -1.79 16.39
C ILE A 171 -5.43 -2.21 17.82
N ASN A 172 -6.71 -2.23 18.18
CA ASN A 172 -7.13 -2.68 19.51
C ASN A 172 -6.78 -4.15 19.75
N ASP A 173 -7.01 -5.01 18.76
CA ASP A 173 -6.66 -6.43 18.81
C ASP A 173 -5.15 -6.62 18.88
N LEU A 174 -4.36 -5.84 18.14
CA LEU A 174 -2.90 -5.83 18.21
C LEU A 174 -2.40 -5.50 19.62
N VAL A 175 -2.96 -4.46 20.25
CA VAL A 175 -2.59 -4.04 21.61
C VAL A 175 -2.97 -5.10 22.65
N PHE A 176 -4.07 -5.82 22.46
CA PHE A 176 -4.55 -6.80 23.42
C PHE A 176 -3.93 -8.19 23.24
N CYS A 177 -3.91 -8.69 22.01
CA CYS A 177 -3.52 -10.06 21.66
C CYS A 177 -2.04 -10.21 21.28
N HIS A 178 -1.44 -9.17 20.72
CA HIS A 178 -0.13 -9.25 20.04
C HIS A 178 0.94 -8.33 20.64
N GLN A 179 0.71 -7.76 21.83
CA GLN A 179 1.65 -6.83 22.49
C GLN A 179 3.05 -7.40 22.75
N ASN A 180 3.19 -8.73 22.78
CA ASN A 180 4.45 -9.43 23.03
C ASN A 180 5.11 -9.98 21.76
N ASP A 181 4.53 -9.72 20.58
CA ASP A 181 5.02 -10.24 19.32
C ASP A 181 6.36 -9.62 18.91
N LEU A 182 7.13 -10.40 18.15
CA LEU A 182 8.33 -10.04 17.38
C LEU A 182 8.34 -8.57 16.97
N TYR A 183 7.37 -8.28 16.12
CA TYR A 183 7.28 -7.07 15.33
C TYR A 183 6.09 -6.22 15.76
N TYR A 184 5.74 -6.24 17.06
CA TYR A 184 4.65 -5.44 17.61
C TYR A 184 4.80 -3.95 17.26
N ILE A 185 6.01 -3.39 17.37
CA ILE A 185 6.22 -1.95 17.13
C ILE A 185 6.12 -1.55 15.67
N ASP A 186 6.60 -2.39 14.75
CA ASP A 186 6.38 -2.22 13.32
C ASP A 186 4.89 -2.27 12.98
N SER A 187 4.17 -3.24 13.55
CA SER A 187 2.73 -3.41 13.36
C SER A 187 1.93 -2.21 13.91
N TYR A 188 2.28 -1.74 15.12
CA TYR A 188 1.63 -0.61 15.76
C TYR A 188 1.87 0.68 14.97
N GLY A 189 3.11 0.93 14.54
CA GLY A 189 3.44 2.07 13.70
C GLY A 189 2.73 2.04 12.34
N SER A 190 2.61 0.85 11.72
CA SER A 190 1.85 0.67 10.48
C SER A 190 0.36 0.95 10.68
N GLY A 191 -0.25 0.44 11.77
CA GLY A 191 -1.63 0.76 12.13
C GLY A 191 -1.88 2.25 12.33
N LEU A 192 -1.01 2.93 13.08
CA LEU A 192 -1.07 4.38 13.25
C LEU A 192 -0.97 5.13 11.92
N LEU A 193 -0.10 4.67 11.01
CA LEU A 193 0.07 5.28 9.69
C LEU A 193 -1.21 5.11 8.86
N LEU A 194 -1.76 3.90 8.76
CA LEU A 194 -3.00 3.61 8.05
C LEU A 194 -4.17 4.43 8.63
N ARG A 195 -4.29 4.47 9.96
CA ARG A 195 -5.29 5.27 10.66
C ARG A 195 -5.17 6.76 10.31
N GLY A 196 -3.97 7.32 10.39
CA GLY A 196 -3.74 8.73 10.07
C GLY A 196 -4.06 9.08 8.62
N VAL A 197 -3.72 8.21 7.66
CA VAL A 197 -4.04 8.40 6.24
C VAL A 197 -5.55 8.38 5.98
N LEU A 198 -6.27 7.45 6.60
CA LEU A 198 -7.72 7.36 6.48
C LEU A 198 -8.42 8.58 7.10
N LEU A 199 -7.98 9.02 8.28
CA LEU A 199 -8.47 10.23 8.95
C LEU A 199 -8.19 11.49 8.12
N HIS A 200 -7.03 11.58 7.47
CA HIS A 200 -6.71 12.65 6.53
C HIS A 200 -7.73 12.71 5.38
N PHE A 201 -8.01 11.59 4.71
CA PHE A 201 -9.02 11.57 3.64
C PHE A 201 -10.46 11.82 4.15
N LEU A 202 -10.74 11.62 5.44
CA LEU A 202 -11.99 12.00 6.11
C LEU A 202 -12.00 13.47 6.60
N HIS A 203 -10.94 14.23 6.34
CA HIS A 203 -10.75 15.61 6.81
C HIS A 203 -10.71 15.77 8.33
N GLN A 204 -10.40 14.69 9.07
CA GLN A 204 -10.17 14.70 10.52
C GLN A 204 -8.67 14.96 10.81
N TYR A 205 -8.24 16.19 10.50
CA TYR A 205 -6.81 16.53 10.45
C TYR A 205 -6.11 16.49 11.82
N ASP A 206 -6.80 16.84 12.89
CA ASP A 206 -6.23 16.85 14.24
C ASP A 206 -5.95 15.42 14.71
N GLU A 207 -6.89 14.50 14.50
CA GLU A 207 -6.75 13.08 14.79
C GLU A 207 -5.68 12.44 13.91
N ALA A 208 -5.64 12.81 12.62
CA ALA A 208 -4.61 12.34 11.70
C ALA A 208 -3.21 12.79 12.17
N HIS A 209 -3.04 14.05 12.56
CA HIS A 209 -1.79 14.55 13.12
C HIS A 209 -1.40 13.82 14.40
N LYS A 210 -2.32 13.58 15.33
CA LYS A 210 -2.06 12.80 16.55
C LYS A 210 -1.54 11.40 16.22
N ALA A 211 -2.18 10.71 15.27
CA ALA A 211 -1.74 9.37 14.85
C ALA A 211 -0.32 9.39 14.26
N PHE A 212 0.02 10.38 13.44
CA PHE A 212 1.36 10.50 12.89
C PHE A 212 2.41 10.93 13.93
N ASP A 213 2.05 11.81 14.86
CA ASP A 213 2.95 12.26 15.93
C ASP A 213 3.28 11.15 16.92
N GLU A 214 2.37 10.19 17.10
CA GLU A 214 2.60 9.01 17.92
C GLU A 214 3.65 8.06 17.32
N ILE A 215 3.85 8.06 16.00
CA ILE A 215 4.87 7.22 15.32
C ILE A 215 6.28 7.78 15.53
N ILE A 216 6.44 9.09 15.57
CA ILE A 216 7.75 9.76 15.64
C ILE A 216 8.62 9.28 16.83
N PRO A 217 8.12 9.22 18.09
CA PRO A 217 8.93 8.74 19.21
C PRO A 217 9.28 7.24 19.12
N LEU A 218 8.57 6.45 18.29
CA LEU A 218 8.89 5.04 18.05
C LEU A 218 10.17 4.84 17.24
N ALA A 219 10.74 5.89 16.65
CA ALA A 219 11.97 5.85 15.84
C ALA A 219 13.10 5.00 16.46
N LYS A 220 13.32 5.15 17.78
CA LYS A 220 14.39 4.45 18.52
C LYS A 220 14.14 2.96 18.74
N ARG A 221 12.91 2.50 18.49
CA ARG A 221 12.47 1.12 18.71
C ARG A 221 12.40 0.31 17.41
N PHE A 222 12.46 0.97 16.25
CA PHE A 222 12.59 0.30 14.95
C PHE A 222 14.03 -0.19 14.72
N ASP A 223 14.20 -1.09 13.76
CA ASP A 223 15.48 -1.66 13.34
C ASP A 223 16.40 -0.68 12.55
N GLY A 224 16.07 0.61 12.56
CA GLY A 224 16.75 1.66 11.80
C GLY A 224 16.46 1.69 10.30
N LYS A 225 15.77 0.68 9.76
CA LYS A 225 15.42 0.60 8.31
C LYS A 225 13.94 0.84 8.05
N SER A 226 13.14 1.08 9.08
CA SER A 226 11.70 1.34 8.95
C SER A 226 11.41 2.62 8.19
N PHE A 227 10.46 2.54 7.25
CA PHE A 227 9.98 3.68 6.47
C PHE A 227 8.91 4.50 7.22
N LEU A 228 8.41 4.01 8.36
CA LEU A 228 7.21 4.54 9.02
C LEU A 228 7.37 5.99 9.49
N VAL A 229 8.49 6.32 10.13
CA VAL A 229 8.75 7.68 10.65
C VAL A 229 8.86 8.74 9.54
N PRO A 230 9.75 8.59 8.54
CA PRO A 230 9.83 9.58 7.46
C PRO A 230 8.51 9.67 6.69
N THR A 231 7.78 8.56 6.56
CA THR A 231 6.47 8.54 5.90
C THR A 231 5.39 9.26 6.70
N ALA A 232 5.32 9.08 8.02
CA ALA A 232 4.39 9.80 8.88
C ALA A 232 4.62 11.31 8.80
N ILE A 233 5.87 11.76 8.81
CA ILE A 233 6.24 13.18 8.64
C ILE A 233 5.82 13.69 7.26
N PHE A 234 6.02 12.88 6.21
CA PHE A 234 5.58 13.22 4.86
C PHE A 234 4.04 13.36 4.77
N GLU A 235 3.27 12.43 5.35
CA GLU A 235 1.81 12.49 5.35
C GLU A 235 1.28 13.70 6.15
N LYS A 236 1.94 14.07 7.25
CA LYS A 236 1.68 15.37 7.93
C LYS A 236 1.91 16.54 6.97
N GLY A 237 2.98 16.50 6.18
CA GLY A 237 3.26 17.48 5.14
C GLY A 237 2.12 17.59 4.14
N LEU A 238 1.57 16.47 3.66
CA LEU A 238 0.43 16.45 2.74
C LEU A 238 -0.84 17.09 3.32
N ILE A 239 -1.11 16.90 4.61
CA ILE A 239 -2.21 17.62 5.28
C ILE A 239 -2.00 19.14 5.17
N TYR A 240 -0.80 19.63 5.49
CA TYR A 240 -0.48 21.06 5.38
C TYR A 240 -0.52 21.58 3.94
N VAL A 241 -0.16 20.76 2.94
CA VAL A 241 -0.36 21.07 1.52
C VAL A 241 -1.85 21.29 1.23
N GLY A 242 -2.72 20.37 1.65
CA GLY A 242 -4.17 20.48 1.46
C GLY A 242 -4.77 21.70 2.16
N LEU A 243 -4.28 22.04 3.35
CA LEU A 243 -4.68 23.21 4.13
C LEU A 243 -4.04 24.52 3.63
N LYS A 244 -3.25 24.51 2.56
CA LYS A 244 -2.49 25.66 2.04
C LYS A 244 -1.56 26.31 3.07
N GLN A 245 -1.11 25.56 4.09
CA GLN A 245 -0.16 26.01 5.10
C GLN A 245 1.27 25.78 4.62
N LYS A 246 1.68 26.57 3.63
CA LYS A 246 2.93 26.41 2.87
C LYS A 246 4.17 26.19 3.75
N GLN A 247 4.40 27.06 4.73
CA GLN A 247 5.62 27.02 5.54
C GLN A 247 5.75 25.70 6.31
N LYS A 248 4.66 25.26 6.97
CA LYS A 248 4.62 23.99 7.71
C LYS A 248 4.74 22.77 6.77
N ALA A 249 4.17 22.87 5.57
CA ALA A 249 4.32 21.82 4.56
C ALA A 249 5.79 21.65 4.15
N ILE A 250 6.50 22.75 3.84
CA ILE A 250 7.93 22.74 3.49
C ILE A 250 8.74 22.14 4.63
N GLU A 251 8.50 22.57 5.87
CA GLU A 251 9.22 22.06 7.05
C GLU A 251 9.06 20.54 7.19
N CYS A 252 7.85 20.01 7.08
CA CYS A 252 7.62 18.56 7.16
C CYS A 252 8.29 17.82 5.99
N LEU A 253 8.12 18.31 4.76
CA LEU A 253 8.66 17.65 3.55
C LEU A 253 10.19 17.63 3.56
N GLN A 254 10.83 18.74 3.97
CA GLN A 254 12.30 18.81 4.11
C GLN A 254 12.80 17.92 5.25
N LYS A 255 12.09 17.90 6.39
CA LYS A 255 12.44 17.02 7.51
C LYS A 255 12.40 15.55 7.11
N SER A 256 11.32 15.13 6.45
CA SER A 256 11.18 13.76 5.92
C SER A 256 12.31 13.39 4.94
N LEU A 257 12.77 14.36 4.14
CA LEU A 257 13.83 14.15 3.14
C LEU A 257 15.25 14.12 3.72
N ASN A 258 15.55 14.97 4.69
CA ASN A 258 16.92 15.25 5.12
C ASN A 258 17.35 14.48 6.37
N ASP A 259 16.42 14.19 7.29
CA ASP A 259 16.72 13.65 8.61
C ASP A 259 16.79 12.10 8.62
N TYR A 260 16.40 11.44 7.51
CA TYR A 260 16.28 9.98 7.40
C TYR A 260 16.92 9.47 6.12
N LYS A 261 17.67 8.37 6.20
CA LYS A 261 18.38 7.72 5.07
C LYS A 261 18.43 6.20 5.25
N ASP A 262 18.67 5.47 4.15
CA ASP A 262 18.90 4.03 4.12
C ASP A 262 17.74 3.17 4.67
N TYR A 263 16.52 3.71 4.62
CA TYR A 263 15.30 3.03 5.01
C TYR A 263 14.59 2.37 3.82
N GLN A 264 13.64 1.47 4.12
CA GLN A 264 12.85 0.79 3.10
C GLN A 264 12.07 1.79 2.23
N LEU A 265 11.98 1.52 0.93
CA LEU A 265 11.19 2.34 0.01
C LEU A 265 11.62 3.83 -0.06
N GLU A 266 12.83 4.18 0.39
CA GLU A 266 13.33 5.57 0.40
C GLU A 266 13.18 6.28 -0.95
N SER A 267 13.67 5.68 -2.03
CA SER A 267 13.53 6.24 -3.38
C SER A 267 12.07 6.53 -3.79
N ARG A 268 11.13 5.70 -3.33
CA ARG A 268 9.69 5.91 -3.57
C ARG A 268 9.19 7.12 -2.77
N LEU A 269 9.57 7.23 -1.50
CA LEU A 269 9.15 8.35 -0.66
C LEU A 269 9.76 9.67 -1.16
N GLN A 270 11.04 9.69 -1.54
CA GLN A 270 11.71 10.85 -2.14
C GLN A 270 11.01 11.34 -3.40
N PHE A 271 10.56 10.42 -4.28
CA PHE A 271 9.76 10.80 -5.45
C PHE A 271 8.44 11.48 -5.05
N ARG A 272 7.73 10.95 -4.05
CA ARG A 272 6.48 11.55 -3.53
C ARG A 272 6.72 12.91 -2.88
N ILE A 273 7.78 13.06 -2.10
CA ILE A 273 8.19 14.35 -1.50
C ILE A 273 8.43 15.38 -2.60
N ASN A 274 9.20 15.03 -3.64
CA ASN A 274 9.49 15.94 -4.74
C ASN A 274 8.23 16.36 -5.48
N ALA A 275 7.29 15.44 -5.73
CA ALA A 275 6.00 15.77 -6.32
C ALA A 275 5.20 16.76 -5.45
N ALA A 276 5.11 16.51 -4.14
CA ALA A 276 4.44 17.41 -3.20
C ALA A 276 5.11 18.79 -3.13
N MET A 277 6.45 18.85 -3.16
CA MET A 277 7.20 20.11 -3.20
C MET A 277 6.90 20.93 -4.46
N GLN A 278 6.65 20.30 -5.61
CA GLN A 278 6.22 21.02 -6.82
C GLN A 278 4.83 21.62 -6.65
N THR A 279 3.89 20.89 -6.03
CA THR A 279 2.56 21.43 -5.68
C THR A 279 2.68 22.65 -4.78
N VAL A 280 3.56 22.61 -3.77
CA VAL A 280 3.78 23.73 -2.86
C VAL A 280 4.33 24.96 -3.58
N LYS A 281 5.26 24.79 -4.53
CA LYS A 281 5.79 25.91 -5.35
C LYS A 281 4.71 26.57 -6.19
N GLN A 282 3.73 25.81 -6.65
CA GLN A 282 2.63 26.34 -7.45
C GLN A 282 1.62 27.15 -6.62
N MET A 283 1.66 27.08 -5.28
CA MET A 283 0.79 27.89 -4.41
C MET A 283 1.14 29.38 -4.40
N ASP A 284 2.34 29.74 -4.88
CA ASP A 284 2.82 31.12 -4.97
C ASP A 284 2.37 31.85 -6.25
N ASN A 285 1.78 31.11 -7.20
CA ASN A 285 1.26 31.63 -8.47
C ASN A 285 -0.26 31.80 -8.40
#